data_AF-A0A933JGP5-F1
#
_entry.id   AF-A0A933JGP5-F1
#
_cell.length_a   1.000
_cell.length_b   1.000
_cell.length_c   1.000
_cell.angle_alpha   90.00
_cell.angle_beta   90.00
_cell.angle_gamma   90.00
#
_symmetry.space_group_name_H-M   'P 1'
#
loop_
_entity.id
_entity.type
_entity.pdbx_description
1 polymer ?
#
loop_
_entity_poly.entity_id
_entity_poly.type
_entity_poly.pdbx_seq_one_letter_code
_entity_poly.pdbx_strand_id
1 'polypeptide(L)'
;MGAVVAGQVYAAPDWSKVPSAKVPLFYPGQSGLEWVLTKKDHSASNQILDKKRACIKCHDTDAVEIGDKIAAGKPVGNLRQPLDGAVPKGKAGSIPVTVQAAHDGNKIYLRFEWDAPKSGGGKKMDAKNDTKLTVMFDDSKVEYADRGGCWATCHEDLRGMPDANDAAKSHAKAKALGWGEGATKYIKESRTDLTLTGNARGGWDKLKSDAEIEAALKEGKFMDLIQFRSKDKARDGYVLETRHMDGGKSLIKAEGKKSGKHWTVIFERTLAAGGKGDHAIAAGKLYNIGFAIHDDNADGRFHHVSLGYTLGLDNAAADFNAVKQ
;
A
#
# COMPACT_ATOMS: atom_id res chain seq x y z
N MET A 1 -37.57 -35.26 2.22
CA MET A 1 -37.44 -34.05 1.39
C MET A 1 -36.52 -33.08 2.11
N GLY A 2 -35.23 -33.10 1.79
CA GLY A 2 -34.26 -32.13 2.32
C GLY A 2 -34.10 -31.02 1.30
N ALA A 3 -34.50 -29.80 1.65
CA ALA A 3 -34.32 -28.63 0.79
C ALA A 3 -32.83 -28.30 0.68
N VAL A 4 -32.26 -28.49 -0.51
CA VAL A 4 -30.96 -27.94 -0.87
C VAL A 4 -31.16 -26.44 -1.06
N VAL A 5 -30.70 -25.64 -0.11
CA VAL A 5 -30.63 -24.19 -0.27
C VAL A 5 -29.52 -23.92 -1.29
N ALA A 6 -29.91 -23.70 -2.54
CA ALA A 6 -29.00 -23.20 -3.57
C ALA A 6 -28.55 -21.79 -3.14
N GLY A 7 -27.29 -21.67 -2.71
CA GLY A 7 -26.68 -20.36 -2.49
C GLY A 7 -26.74 -19.57 -3.79
N GLN A 8 -27.17 -18.30 -3.71
CA GLN A 8 -27.12 -17.40 -4.86
C GLN A 8 -25.67 -17.30 -5.34
N VAL A 9 -25.41 -17.80 -6.56
CA VAL A 9 -24.18 -17.49 -7.28
C VAL A 9 -24.32 -16.04 -7.72
N TYR A 10 -23.77 -15.11 -6.95
CA TYR A 10 -23.74 -13.71 -7.34
C TYR A 10 -22.90 -13.58 -8.62
N ALA A 11 -23.50 -12.99 -9.65
CA ALA A 11 -22.79 -12.62 -10.87
C ALA A 11 -21.77 -11.51 -10.55
N ALA A 12 -20.71 -11.40 -11.36
CA ALA A 12 -19.75 -10.31 -11.22
C ALA A 12 -20.48 -8.94 -11.26
N PRO A 13 -20.00 -7.92 -10.51
CA PRO A 13 -20.61 -6.60 -10.49
C PRO A 13 -20.86 -6.01 -11.89
N ASP A 14 -21.98 -5.33 -12.08
CA ASP A 14 -22.22 -4.52 -13.27
C ASP A 14 -21.44 -3.20 -13.18
N TRP A 15 -20.18 -3.25 -13.61
CA TRP A 15 -19.27 -2.11 -13.54
C TRP A 15 -19.75 -0.85 -14.27
N SER A 16 -20.75 -0.95 -15.16
CA SER A 16 -21.34 0.23 -15.81
C SER A 16 -22.18 1.08 -14.86
N LYS A 17 -22.65 0.51 -13.74
CA LYS A 17 -23.46 1.16 -12.70
C LYS A 17 -22.66 1.55 -11.45
N VAL A 18 -21.40 1.10 -11.36
CA VAL A 18 -20.53 1.39 -10.22
C VAL A 18 -19.80 2.72 -10.45
N PRO A 19 -19.86 3.69 -9.52
CA PRO A 19 -19.11 4.94 -9.65
C PRO A 19 -17.62 4.70 -9.87
N SER A 20 -17.01 5.51 -10.74
CA SER A 20 -15.58 5.45 -11.02
C SER A 20 -14.85 6.68 -10.47
N ALA A 21 -13.72 6.43 -9.82
CA ALA A 21 -12.82 7.46 -9.33
C ALA A 21 -11.50 7.40 -10.09
N LYS A 22 -10.94 8.55 -10.47
CA LYS A 22 -9.60 8.63 -11.08
C LYS A 22 -8.59 9.01 -10.03
N VAL A 23 -7.57 8.18 -9.87
CA VAL A 23 -6.53 8.35 -8.85
C VAL A 23 -5.16 8.37 -9.53
N PRO A 24 -4.37 9.45 -9.35
CA PRO A 24 -2.99 9.45 -9.77
C PRO A 24 -2.17 8.63 -8.76
N LEU A 25 -1.54 7.55 -9.22
CA LEU A 25 -0.42 6.96 -8.50
C LEU A 25 0.85 7.67 -8.96
N PHE A 26 1.68 8.12 -8.04
CA PHE A 26 2.92 8.80 -8.36
C PHE A 26 4.12 8.02 -7.85
N TYR A 27 5.29 8.27 -8.44
CA TYR A 27 6.54 7.67 -8.04
C TYR A 27 7.09 8.41 -6.81
N PRO A 28 7.14 7.77 -5.63
CA PRO A 28 7.46 8.47 -4.38
C PRO A 28 8.97 8.59 -4.12
N GLY A 29 9.81 7.90 -4.90
CA GLY A 29 11.25 7.82 -4.64
C GLY A 29 11.55 7.24 -3.26
N GLN A 30 12.55 7.81 -2.57
CA GLN A 30 12.94 7.43 -1.22
C GLN A 30 12.33 8.40 -0.19
N SER A 31 11.01 8.61 -0.23
CA SER A 31 10.29 9.40 0.78
C SER A 31 9.72 8.48 1.88
N GLY A 32 10.59 7.96 2.75
CA GLY A 32 10.16 7.25 3.95
C GLY A 32 9.40 8.17 4.92
N LEU A 33 8.75 7.57 5.91
CA LEU A 33 7.98 8.30 6.92
C LEU A 33 8.87 9.31 7.65
N GLU A 34 10.13 8.98 7.89
CA GLU A 34 11.08 9.87 8.55
C GLU A 34 11.43 11.11 7.71
N TRP A 35 11.43 11.00 6.37
CA TRP A 35 11.52 12.15 5.48
C TRP A 35 10.23 12.99 5.53
N VAL A 36 9.07 12.34 5.41
CA VAL A 36 7.75 13.01 5.36
C VAL A 36 7.45 13.79 6.64
N LEU A 37 7.86 13.26 7.79
CA LEU A 37 7.60 13.84 9.10
C LEU A 37 8.69 14.81 9.58
N THR A 38 9.77 15.02 8.81
CA THR A 38 10.87 15.91 9.22
C THR A 38 10.81 17.25 8.50
N LYS A 39 10.68 18.35 9.26
CA LYS A 39 10.60 19.73 8.75
C LYS A 39 11.77 20.15 7.87
N LYS A 40 12.96 19.66 8.19
CA LYS A 40 14.17 19.96 7.39
C LYS A 40 14.05 19.40 5.97
N ASP A 41 13.29 18.33 5.78
CA ASP A 41 13.22 17.56 4.53
C ASP A 41 11.92 17.83 3.77
N HIS A 42 10.78 17.73 4.48
CA HIS A 42 9.46 17.99 3.95
C HIS A 42 8.89 19.31 4.51
N SER A 43 8.67 20.27 3.60
CA SER A 43 8.30 21.65 3.91
C SER A 43 7.00 21.82 4.70
N ALA A 44 6.06 20.87 4.57
CA ALA A 44 4.75 20.90 5.21
C ALA A 44 4.56 19.84 6.30
N SER A 45 5.63 19.22 6.81
CA SER A 45 5.55 18.18 7.86
C SER A 45 4.78 18.61 9.12
N ASN A 46 4.80 19.89 9.49
CA ASN A 46 4.03 20.42 10.61
C ASN A 46 2.51 20.34 10.39
N GLN A 47 2.03 20.39 9.14
CA GLN A 47 0.61 20.16 8.84
C GLN A 47 0.20 18.72 9.17
N ILE A 48 1.13 17.77 9.00
CA ILE A 48 0.90 16.34 9.26
C ILE A 48 0.98 16.04 10.76
N LEU A 49 1.99 16.59 11.44
CA LEU A 49 2.25 16.36 12.87
C LEU A 49 1.31 17.16 13.77
N ASP A 50 1.22 18.47 13.57
CA ASP A 50 0.53 19.37 14.50
C ASP A 50 -0.96 19.50 14.18
N LYS A 51 -1.32 19.42 12.89
CA LYS A 51 -2.71 19.59 12.42
C LYS A 51 -3.37 18.29 11.99
N LYS A 52 -2.67 17.16 12.06
CA LYS A 52 -3.16 15.83 11.63
C LYS A 52 -3.80 15.86 10.24
N ARG A 53 -3.27 16.70 9.34
CA ARG A 53 -3.80 16.86 7.99
C ARG A 53 -3.38 15.67 7.13
N ALA A 54 -4.35 15.03 6.46
CA ALA A 54 -4.08 13.97 5.49
C ALA A 54 -3.26 14.48 4.30
N CYS A 55 -2.33 13.65 3.80
CA CYS A 55 -1.43 14.01 2.69
C CYS A 55 -2.20 14.49 1.46
N ILE A 56 -3.34 13.87 1.17
CA ILE A 56 -4.21 14.23 0.05
C ILE A 56 -4.76 15.65 0.13
N LYS A 57 -4.90 16.23 1.33
CA LYS A 57 -5.36 17.62 1.49
C LYS A 57 -4.31 18.66 1.11
N CYS A 58 -3.09 18.24 0.80
CA CYS A 58 -2.02 19.09 0.27
C CYS A 58 -1.57 18.63 -1.13
N HIS A 59 -1.67 17.34 -1.43
CA HIS A 59 -1.11 16.72 -2.64
C HIS A 59 -2.14 16.23 -3.67
N ASP A 60 -3.41 16.62 -3.54
CA ASP A 60 -4.45 16.28 -4.53
C ASP A 60 -4.21 16.92 -5.91
N THR A 61 -3.47 18.03 -5.97
CA THR A 61 -3.20 18.74 -7.23
C THR A 61 -1.77 18.62 -7.76
N ASP A 62 -0.79 18.21 -6.94
CA ASP A 62 0.64 18.26 -7.30
C ASP A 62 1.35 16.89 -7.31
N ALA A 63 0.70 15.81 -6.87
CA ALA A 63 1.33 14.48 -6.76
C ALA A 63 1.95 14.00 -8.08
N VAL A 64 1.29 14.29 -9.22
CA VAL A 64 1.80 13.97 -10.56
C VAL A 64 3.09 14.73 -10.85
N GLU A 65 3.10 16.05 -10.59
CA GLU A 65 4.28 16.89 -10.82
C GLU A 65 5.46 16.47 -9.93
N ILE A 66 5.17 16.13 -8.66
CA ILE A 66 6.17 15.62 -7.72
C ILE A 66 6.76 14.30 -8.25
N GLY A 67 5.90 13.36 -8.66
CA GLY A 67 6.34 12.08 -9.23
C GLY A 67 7.21 12.27 -10.47
N ASP A 68 6.83 13.18 -11.37
CA ASP A 68 7.59 13.50 -12.58
C ASP A 68 8.96 14.14 -12.24
N LYS A 69 9.00 15.04 -11.25
CA LYS A 69 10.26 15.62 -10.75
C LYS A 69 11.18 14.53 -10.18
N ILE A 70 10.66 13.65 -9.32
CA ILE A 70 11.44 12.58 -8.72
C ILE A 70 11.96 11.63 -9.81
N ALA A 71 11.10 11.21 -10.74
CA ALA A 71 11.49 10.32 -11.85
C ALA A 71 12.53 10.96 -12.78
N ALA A 72 12.51 12.28 -12.93
CA ALA A 72 13.52 13.03 -13.68
C ALA A 72 14.81 13.31 -12.88
N GLY A 73 14.94 12.79 -11.66
CA GLY A 73 16.10 13.04 -10.80
C GLY A 73 16.20 14.49 -10.34
N LYS A 74 15.08 15.20 -10.20
CA LYS A 74 15.05 16.57 -9.67
C LYS A 74 14.86 16.56 -8.15
N PRO A 75 15.40 17.55 -7.43
CA PRO A 75 15.11 17.71 -6.01
C PRO A 75 13.62 18.03 -5.78
N VAL A 76 13.10 17.58 -4.64
CA VAL A 76 11.75 17.85 -4.15
C VAL A 76 11.77 18.15 -2.65
N GLY A 77 10.69 18.72 -2.12
CA GLY A 77 10.65 19.21 -0.74
C GLY A 77 11.70 20.30 -0.53
N ASN A 78 12.48 20.18 0.54
CA ASN A 78 13.58 21.10 0.87
C ASN A 78 14.96 20.57 0.44
N LEU A 79 15.00 19.45 -0.29
CA LEU A 79 16.26 18.85 -0.72
C LEU A 79 16.94 19.70 -1.80
N ARG A 80 18.28 19.66 -1.80
CA ARG A 80 19.12 20.22 -2.88
C ARG A 80 19.59 19.17 -3.88
N GLN A 81 19.49 17.90 -3.49
CA GLN A 81 19.88 16.74 -4.29
C GLN A 81 18.63 15.93 -4.64
N PRO A 82 18.70 15.04 -5.65
CA PRO A 82 17.59 14.15 -5.99
C PRO A 82 17.19 13.32 -4.76
N LEU A 83 15.88 13.17 -4.54
CA LEU A 83 15.36 12.32 -3.46
C LEU A 83 15.71 10.85 -3.69
N ASP A 84 15.84 10.43 -4.95
CA ASP A 84 16.23 9.10 -5.33
C ASP A 84 17.38 9.17 -6.33
N GLY A 85 18.57 8.75 -5.91
CA GLY A 85 19.76 8.72 -6.76
C GLY A 85 19.82 7.53 -7.74
N ALA A 86 18.89 6.57 -7.63
CA ALA A 86 18.92 5.33 -8.40
C ALA A 86 17.60 5.05 -9.14
N VAL A 87 16.95 6.11 -9.65
CA VAL A 87 15.73 5.99 -10.44
C VAL A 87 15.95 5.07 -11.65
N PRO A 88 15.11 4.05 -11.87
CA PRO A 88 15.20 3.22 -13.06
C PRO A 88 15.07 4.04 -14.34
N LYS A 89 15.89 3.72 -15.35
CA LYS A 89 15.83 4.37 -16.66
C LYS A 89 14.40 4.33 -17.20
N GLY A 90 13.88 5.49 -17.61
CA GLY A 90 12.56 5.62 -18.22
C GLY A 90 11.37 5.38 -17.27
N LYS A 91 11.60 5.35 -15.95
CA LYS A 91 10.53 5.27 -14.95
C LYS A 91 9.54 6.42 -15.17
N ALA A 92 8.26 6.09 -15.35
CA ALA A 92 7.22 7.11 -15.38
C ALA A 92 7.11 7.79 -14.02
N GLY A 93 6.81 9.08 -13.97
CA GLY A 93 6.55 9.78 -12.72
C GLY A 93 5.19 9.48 -12.13
N SER A 94 4.20 9.12 -12.96
CA SER A 94 2.85 8.77 -12.51
C SER A 94 2.14 7.77 -13.41
N ILE A 95 1.08 7.16 -12.88
CA ILE A 95 0.12 6.28 -13.56
C ILE A 95 -1.28 6.74 -13.16
N PRO A 96 -2.12 7.19 -14.12
CA PRO A 96 -3.53 7.42 -13.84
C PRO A 96 -4.26 6.08 -13.73
N VAL A 97 -4.96 5.86 -12.62
CA VAL A 97 -5.70 4.62 -12.35
C VAL A 97 -7.17 4.94 -12.15
N THR A 98 -8.05 4.24 -12.86
CA THR A 98 -9.48 4.24 -12.59
C THR A 98 -9.78 3.18 -11.54
N VAL A 99 -10.51 3.56 -10.49
CA VAL A 99 -10.89 2.67 -9.38
C VAL A 99 -12.41 2.63 -9.28
N GLN A 100 -12.94 1.43 -9.09
CA GLN A 100 -14.36 1.19 -8.81
C GLN A 100 -14.47 0.19 -7.65
N ALA A 101 -15.46 0.38 -6.79
CA ALA A 101 -15.72 -0.51 -5.66
C ALA A 101 -17.20 -0.90 -5.64
N ALA A 102 -17.47 -2.18 -5.39
CA ALA A 102 -18.83 -2.72 -5.26
C ALA A 102 -18.88 -3.80 -4.19
N HIS A 103 -20.08 -4.14 -3.71
CA HIS A 103 -20.26 -5.30 -2.83
C HIS A 103 -21.59 -6.01 -3.10
N ASP A 104 -21.69 -7.27 -2.70
CA ASP A 104 -22.95 -8.04 -2.72
C ASP A 104 -23.56 -8.23 -1.32
N GLY A 105 -22.89 -7.70 -0.28
CA GLY A 105 -23.27 -7.85 1.13
C GLY A 105 -22.50 -8.95 1.87
N ASN A 106 -21.80 -9.84 1.16
CA ASN A 106 -20.89 -10.84 1.71
C ASN A 106 -19.43 -10.61 1.28
N LYS A 107 -19.25 -10.05 0.08
CA LYS A 107 -17.95 -9.79 -0.56
C LYS A 107 -17.87 -8.35 -1.03
N ILE A 108 -16.64 -7.86 -1.08
CA ILE A 108 -16.27 -6.62 -1.76
C ILE A 108 -15.49 -6.95 -3.03
N TYR A 109 -15.74 -6.15 -4.06
CA TYR A 109 -15.09 -6.21 -5.35
C TYR A 109 -14.40 -4.87 -5.60
N LEU A 110 -13.10 -4.92 -5.90
CA LEU A 110 -12.31 -3.72 -6.22
C LEU A 110 -11.75 -3.87 -7.64
N ARG A 111 -12.12 -2.96 -8.54
CA ARG A 111 -11.62 -2.94 -9.92
C ARG A 111 -10.68 -1.76 -10.11
N PHE A 112 -9.53 -2.06 -10.70
CA PHE A 112 -8.49 -1.11 -11.03
C PHE A 112 -8.17 -1.21 -12.52
N GLU A 113 -8.15 -0.07 -13.20
CA GLU A 113 -7.80 0.00 -14.62
C GLU A 113 -6.77 1.07 -14.89
N TRP A 114 -5.76 0.73 -15.69
CA TRP A 114 -4.73 1.67 -16.07
C TRP A 114 -4.07 1.26 -17.38
N ASP A 115 -3.47 2.23 -18.05
CA ASP A 115 -2.54 1.93 -19.12
C ASP A 115 -1.13 1.77 -18.53
N ALA A 116 -0.51 0.61 -18.75
CA ALA A 116 0.89 0.40 -18.42
C ALA A 116 1.74 1.50 -19.09
N PRO A 117 2.59 2.21 -18.33
CA PRO A 117 3.56 3.12 -18.90
C PRO A 117 4.44 2.44 -19.94
N LYS A 118 5.04 3.26 -20.81
CA LYS A 118 6.06 2.77 -21.72
C LYS A 118 7.22 2.22 -20.89
N SER A 119 7.60 0.96 -21.13
CA SER A 119 8.78 0.36 -20.51
C SER A 119 10.01 1.24 -20.75
N GLY A 120 10.76 1.48 -19.69
CA GLY A 120 12.00 2.25 -19.74
C GLY A 120 13.21 1.42 -20.18
N GLY A 121 13.03 0.10 -20.32
CA GLY A 121 14.11 -0.85 -20.64
C GLY A 121 15.10 -1.04 -19.49
N GLY A 122 14.70 -0.74 -18.26
CA GLY A 122 15.50 -0.98 -17.06
C GLY A 122 15.72 -2.45 -16.78
N LYS A 123 16.60 -2.76 -15.82
CA LYS A 123 16.77 -4.14 -15.33
C LYS A 123 15.46 -4.64 -14.75
N LYS A 124 14.98 -5.79 -15.23
CA LYS A 124 13.84 -6.50 -14.65
C LYS A 124 14.19 -6.95 -13.23
N MET A 125 13.47 -6.44 -12.24
CA MET A 125 13.70 -6.77 -10.83
C MET A 125 12.90 -8.01 -10.42
N ASP A 126 11.67 -8.13 -10.91
CA ASP A 126 10.82 -9.33 -10.86
C ASP A 126 10.59 -9.83 -12.30
N ALA A 127 11.49 -10.67 -12.80
CA ALA A 127 11.44 -11.14 -14.18
C ALA A 127 10.19 -11.97 -14.52
N LYS A 128 9.49 -12.50 -13.50
CA LYS A 128 8.26 -13.27 -13.69
C LYS A 128 7.07 -12.35 -13.90
N ASN A 129 6.93 -11.32 -13.07
CA ASN A 129 5.73 -10.49 -13.04
C ASN A 129 5.98 -9.16 -13.72
N ASP A 130 5.28 -8.94 -14.83
CA ASP A 130 5.32 -7.67 -15.56
C ASP A 130 4.73 -6.53 -14.73
N THR A 131 3.70 -6.84 -13.93
CA THR A 131 3.12 -5.91 -12.98
C THR A 131 2.64 -6.61 -11.71
N LYS A 132 2.61 -5.85 -10.61
CA LYS A 132 1.96 -6.23 -9.35
C LYS A 132 1.12 -5.03 -8.90
N LEU A 133 -0.09 -5.29 -8.40
CA LEU A 133 -0.94 -4.30 -7.76
C LEU A 133 -1.19 -4.74 -6.33
N THR A 134 -0.84 -3.89 -5.38
CA THR A 134 -1.03 -4.11 -3.93
C THR A 134 -2.06 -3.14 -3.41
N VAL A 135 -2.99 -3.60 -2.59
CA VAL A 135 -3.95 -2.79 -1.85
C VAL A 135 -3.74 -3.03 -0.37
N MET A 136 -3.72 -1.97 0.44
CA MET A 136 -3.65 -2.06 1.89
C MET A 136 -4.89 -1.42 2.54
N PHE A 137 -5.33 -1.98 3.66
CA PHE A 137 -6.46 -1.49 4.45
C PHE A 137 -6.08 -1.29 5.93
N ASP A 138 -6.72 -0.32 6.58
CA ASP A 138 -6.66 -0.11 8.02
C ASP A 138 -8.02 0.33 8.58
N ASP A 139 -8.39 -0.20 9.76
CA ASP A 139 -9.61 0.13 10.52
C ASP A 139 -9.37 1.34 11.45
N SER A 140 -8.59 2.33 10.99
CA SER A 140 -8.20 3.54 11.73
C SER A 140 -7.47 3.28 13.06
N LYS A 141 -6.67 2.21 13.13
CA LYS A 141 -5.94 1.80 14.35
C LYS A 141 -4.44 1.93 14.24
N VAL A 142 -3.92 2.07 13.02
CA VAL A 142 -2.49 2.27 12.77
C VAL A 142 -2.17 3.76 12.75
N GLU A 143 -1.23 4.18 13.60
CA GLU A 143 -0.72 5.55 13.64
C GLU A 143 -0.21 5.95 12.25
N TYR A 144 -0.65 7.14 11.80
CA TYR A 144 -0.36 7.72 10.49
C TYR A 144 -1.13 7.11 9.31
N ALA A 145 -1.82 5.98 9.45
CA ALA A 145 -2.57 5.39 8.33
C ALA A 145 -3.75 6.29 7.90
N ASP A 146 -4.37 6.99 8.84
CA ASP A 146 -5.45 7.97 8.64
C ASP A 146 -5.07 9.17 7.75
N ARG A 147 -3.78 9.50 7.71
CA ARG A 147 -3.25 10.65 6.96
C ARG A 147 -2.35 10.27 5.79
N GLY A 148 -1.56 9.20 5.94
CA GLY A 148 -0.57 8.75 4.97
C GLY A 148 -0.94 7.45 4.25
N GLY A 149 -1.99 6.74 4.65
CA GLY A 149 -2.32 5.43 4.10
C GLY A 149 -1.14 4.47 4.19
N CYS A 150 -0.76 3.89 3.05
CA CYS A 150 0.38 2.96 2.93
C CYS A 150 1.73 3.54 3.42
N TRP A 151 1.89 4.86 3.52
CA TRP A 151 3.12 5.48 4.03
C TRP A 151 3.40 5.18 5.49
N ALA A 152 2.38 4.86 6.29
CA ALA A 152 2.56 4.44 7.69
C ALA A 152 3.46 3.19 7.84
N THR A 153 3.72 2.49 6.74
CA THR A 153 4.57 1.30 6.67
C THR A 153 5.90 1.50 5.95
N CYS A 154 6.20 2.71 5.48
CA CYS A 154 7.36 3.01 4.65
C CYS A 154 8.40 3.75 5.49
N HIS A 155 9.58 3.16 5.68
CA HIS A 155 10.64 3.72 6.53
C HIS A 155 11.95 3.84 5.76
N GLU A 156 12.83 4.74 6.20
CA GLU A 156 14.15 4.94 5.58
C GLU A 156 15.12 3.76 5.81
N ASP A 157 14.87 2.92 6.82
CA ASP A 157 15.70 1.76 7.18
C ASP A 157 15.25 0.42 6.56
N LEU A 158 14.26 0.46 5.66
CA LEU A 158 13.83 -0.73 4.94
C LEU A 158 14.88 -1.13 3.90
N ARG A 159 14.96 -2.42 3.59
CA ARG A 159 15.87 -2.91 2.54
C ARG A 159 15.70 -2.12 1.23
N GLY A 160 16.81 -1.62 0.70
CA GLY A 160 16.85 -0.79 -0.52
C GLY A 160 16.55 0.70 -0.30
N MET A 161 16.23 1.15 0.91
CA MET A 161 16.10 2.56 1.28
C MET A 161 17.45 3.12 1.81
N PRO A 162 17.61 4.45 1.90
CA PRO A 162 18.88 5.11 2.22
C PRO A 162 19.55 4.68 3.54
N ASP A 163 18.77 4.44 4.59
CA ASP A 163 19.25 4.14 5.93
C ASP A 163 19.15 2.63 6.26
N ALA A 164 19.00 1.78 5.23
CA ALA A 164 18.95 0.34 5.39
C ALA A 164 20.20 -0.17 6.12
N ASN A 165 19.99 -0.95 7.19
CA ASN A 165 21.09 -1.47 7.99
C ASN A 165 21.25 -2.99 7.81
N ASP A 166 22.43 -3.40 7.37
CA ASP A 166 22.76 -4.81 7.16
C ASP A 166 22.75 -5.65 8.45
N ALA A 167 22.89 -5.03 9.62
CA ALA A 167 22.74 -5.71 10.91
C ALA A 167 21.34 -6.33 11.10
N ALA A 168 20.31 -5.83 10.39
CA ALA A 168 18.99 -6.46 10.38
C ALA A 168 19.03 -7.91 9.88
N LYS A 169 19.97 -8.25 8.99
CA LYS A 169 20.15 -9.62 8.46
C LYS A 169 20.64 -10.60 9.52
N SER A 170 21.33 -10.10 10.53
CA SER A 170 21.90 -10.88 11.64
C SER A 170 21.13 -10.71 12.95
N HIS A 171 20.01 -9.99 12.95
CA HIS A 171 19.15 -9.86 14.12
C HIS A 171 18.70 -11.25 14.62
N ALA A 172 18.56 -11.42 15.94
CA ALA A 172 18.19 -12.71 16.53
C ALA A 172 16.86 -13.28 15.97
N LYS A 173 15.96 -12.39 15.55
CA LYS A 173 14.68 -12.74 14.92
C LYS A 173 14.68 -12.65 13.38
N ALA A 174 15.82 -12.40 12.73
CA ALA A 174 15.88 -12.17 11.28
C ALA A 174 15.26 -13.32 10.46
N LYS A 175 15.49 -14.58 10.86
CA LYS A 175 14.88 -15.75 10.22
C LYS A 175 13.36 -15.74 10.35
N ALA A 176 12.84 -15.48 11.55
CA ALA A 176 11.40 -15.45 11.82
C ALA A 176 10.70 -14.28 11.10
N LEU A 177 11.40 -13.16 10.94
CA LEU A 177 10.86 -11.93 10.33
C LEU A 177 11.09 -11.83 8.82
N GLY A 178 11.80 -12.80 8.23
CA GLY A 178 12.14 -12.79 6.80
C GLY A 178 13.15 -11.70 6.41
N TRP A 179 14.04 -11.30 7.31
CA TRP A 179 15.02 -10.22 7.11
C TRP A 179 16.34 -10.68 6.49
N GLY A 180 16.37 -11.80 5.76
CA GLY A 180 17.60 -12.28 5.09
C GLY A 180 18.22 -11.26 4.13
N GLU A 181 17.41 -10.33 3.62
CA GLU A 181 17.85 -9.22 2.75
C GLU A 181 17.71 -7.85 3.44
N GLY A 182 17.54 -7.82 4.77
CA GLY A 182 17.26 -6.63 5.56
C GLY A 182 15.79 -6.47 5.92
N ALA A 183 15.52 -5.47 6.76
CA ALA A 183 14.18 -5.18 7.28
C ALA A 183 13.18 -4.90 6.17
N THR A 184 11.92 -5.28 6.39
CA THR A 184 10.80 -4.97 5.49
C THR A 184 9.80 -4.08 6.19
N LYS A 185 8.77 -3.63 5.47
CA LYS A 185 7.72 -2.75 6.00
C LYS A 185 7.26 -3.19 7.39
N TYR A 186 7.11 -2.23 8.29
CA TYR A 186 6.60 -2.39 9.64
C TYR A 186 5.80 -1.15 10.04
N ILE A 187 5.08 -1.18 11.16
CA ILE A 187 4.36 -0.02 11.72
C ILE A 187 4.88 0.36 13.10
N LYS A 188 4.60 1.60 13.51
CA LYS A 188 5.04 2.17 14.80
C LYS A 188 4.61 1.31 16.00
N GLU A 189 3.44 0.70 15.95
CA GLU A 189 2.86 -0.10 17.04
C GLU A 189 3.74 -1.29 17.41
N SER A 190 4.55 -1.78 16.48
CA SER A 190 5.51 -2.87 16.68
C SER A 190 6.88 -2.42 17.22
N ARG A 191 7.10 -1.11 17.35
CA ARG A 191 8.38 -0.50 17.75
C ARG A 191 8.26 0.26 19.06
N THR A 192 9.30 0.21 19.89
CA THR A 192 9.37 1.00 21.13
C THR A 192 9.54 2.49 20.85
N ASP A 193 10.19 2.83 19.73
CA ASP A 193 10.39 4.20 19.27
C ASP A 193 10.70 4.24 17.76
N LEU A 194 10.63 5.42 17.13
CA LEU A 194 11.04 5.68 15.74
C LEU A 194 11.97 6.89 15.69
N THR A 195 13.20 6.68 15.21
CA THR A 195 14.16 7.76 15.01
C THR A 195 13.80 8.54 13.75
N LEU A 196 13.25 9.75 13.87
CA LEU A 196 12.88 10.57 12.69
C LEU A 196 14.05 11.33 12.06
N THR A 197 15.11 11.60 12.82
CA THR A 197 16.21 12.49 12.41
C THR A 197 17.58 11.89 12.71
N GLY A 198 18.62 12.40 12.04
CA GLY A 198 19.98 11.87 12.15
C GLY A 198 20.33 10.93 10.99
N ASN A 199 21.39 10.14 11.18
CA ASN A 199 22.00 9.27 10.16
C ASN A 199 21.59 7.79 10.28
N ALA A 200 20.64 7.47 11.17
CA ALA A 200 20.13 6.13 11.39
C ALA A 200 18.63 6.23 11.70
N ARG A 201 17.86 6.68 10.71
CA ARG A 201 16.43 6.89 10.85
C ARG A 201 15.68 5.56 10.85
N GLY A 202 14.46 5.54 11.38
CA GLY A 202 13.63 4.34 11.50
C GLY A 202 13.74 3.66 12.87
N GLY A 203 13.50 2.36 12.91
CA GLY A 203 13.37 1.58 14.13
C GLY A 203 13.41 0.07 13.91
N TRP A 204 14.12 -0.43 12.89
CA TRP A 204 14.28 -1.86 12.64
C TRP A 204 14.81 -2.63 13.87
N ASP A 205 15.65 -2.00 14.69
CA ASP A 205 16.27 -2.56 15.91
C ASP A 205 15.47 -2.30 17.19
N LYS A 206 14.40 -1.52 17.10
CA LYS A 206 13.55 -1.10 18.24
C LYS A 206 12.31 -1.99 18.39
N LEU A 207 12.44 -3.27 18.09
CA LEU A 207 11.34 -4.22 18.09
C LEU A 207 10.77 -4.42 19.50
N LYS A 208 9.45 -4.37 19.65
CA LYS A 208 8.76 -4.73 20.89
C LYS A 208 8.85 -6.24 21.20
N SER A 209 8.45 -6.63 22.41
CA SER A 209 8.35 -8.04 22.75
C SER A 209 7.29 -8.77 21.91
N ASP A 210 7.40 -10.10 21.78
CA ASP A 210 6.42 -10.89 21.02
C ASP A 210 5.02 -10.77 21.62
N ALA A 211 4.92 -10.69 22.95
CA ALA A 211 3.65 -10.52 23.66
C ALA A 211 2.96 -9.20 23.27
N GLU A 212 3.71 -8.10 23.17
CA GLU A 212 3.17 -6.80 22.75
C GLU A 212 2.76 -6.80 21.27
N ILE A 213 3.53 -7.47 20.41
CA ILE A 213 3.22 -7.62 18.98
C ILE A 213 1.94 -8.45 18.80
N GLU A 214 1.82 -9.56 19.51
CA GLU A 214 0.60 -10.38 19.50
C GLU A 214 -0.62 -9.63 20.05
N ALA A 215 -0.44 -8.82 21.09
CA ALA A 215 -1.51 -7.97 21.62
C ALA A 215 -1.96 -6.93 20.58
N ALA A 216 -1.01 -6.23 19.94
CA ALA A 216 -1.31 -5.27 18.88
C ALA A 216 -2.09 -5.92 17.73
N LEU A 217 -1.69 -7.12 17.30
CA LEU A 217 -2.41 -7.87 16.27
C LEU A 217 -3.85 -8.20 16.69
N LYS A 218 -4.07 -8.69 17.91
CA LYS A 218 -5.41 -9.01 18.46
C LYS A 218 -6.30 -7.77 18.57
N GLU A 219 -5.71 -6.62 18.84
CA GLU A 219 -6.42 -5.33 18.89
C GLU A 219 -6.76 -4.77 17.51
N GLY A 220 -6.26 -5.38 16.43
CA GLY A 220 -6.48 -4.91 15.05
C GLY A 220 -5.50 -3.82 14.63
N LYS A 221 -4.35 -3.67 15.29
CA LYS A 221 -3.31 -2.71 14.92
C LYS A 221 -2.39 -3.32 13.89
N PHE A 222 -2.85 -3.43 12.65
CA PHE A 222 -2.07 -3.90 11.51
C PHE A 222 -2.62 -3.30 10.22
N MET A 223 -1.79 -3.23 9.18
CA MET A 223 -2.26 -2.97 7.83
C MET A 223 -2.57 -4.30 7.16
N ASP A 224 -3.82 -4.53 6.79
CA ASP A 224 -4.22 -5.65 5.92
C ASP A 224 -3.65 -5.40 4.51
N LEU A 225 -3.22 -6.45 3.81
CA LEU A 225 -2.64 -6.37 2.48
C LEU A 225 -3.15 -7.48 1.57
N ILE A 226 -3.61 -7.11 0.38
CA ILE A 226 -3.83 -8.03 -0.74
C ILE A 226 -2.99 -7.61 -1.95
N GLN A 227 -2.50 -8.58 -2.73
CA GLN A 227 -1.69 -8.29 -3.91
C GLN A 227 -2.02 -9.21 -5.09
N PHE A 228 -2.28 -8.58 -6.23
CA PHE A 228 -2.28 -9.20 -7.54
C PHE A 228 -0.85 -9.27 -8.09
N ARG A 229 -0.50 -10.37 -8.76
CA ARG A 229 0.77 -10.58 -9.44
C ARG A 229 0.48 -11.15 -10.83
N SER A 230 1.07 -10.57 -11.89
CA SER A 230 0.62 -10.87 -13.25
C SER A 230 0.93 -12.27 -13.77
N LYS A 231 1.91 -12.98 -13.20
CA LYS A 231 2.27 -14.36 -13.60
C LYS A 231 2.43 -15.32 -12.43
N ASP A 232 2.12 -14.88 -11.22
CA ASP A 232 2.23 -15.68 -10.00
C ASP A 232 0.92 -15.66 -9.21
N LYS A 233 0.82 -16.53 -8.21
CA LYS A 233 -0.31 -16.52 -7.27
C LYS A 233 -0.42 -15.15 -6.59
N ALA A 234 -1.66 -14.75 -6.32
CA ALA A 234 -1.98 -13.62 -5.47
C ALA A 234 -1.43 -13.82 -4.03
N ARG A 235 -1.42 -12.75 -3.25
CA ARG A 235 -0.99 -12.74 -1.84
C ARG A 235 -2.04 -12.07 -0.98
N ASP A 236 -2.15 -12.56 0.24
CA ASP A 236 -3.08 -12.09 1.27
C ASP A 236 -2.37 -12.17 2.62
N GLY A 237 -2.10 -11.02 3.22
CA GLY A 237 -1.22 -10.90 4.37
C GLY A 237 -1.39 -9.56 5.07
N TYR A 238 -0.37 -9.14 5.80
CA TYR A 238 -0.46 -7.92 6.64
C TYR A 238 0.91 -7.33 6.96
N VAL A 239 0.91 -6.09 7.42
CA VAL A 239 2.09 -5.42 7.98
C VAL A 239 1.85 -5.11 9.44
N LEU A 240 2.76 -5.60 10.28
CA LEU A 240 2.88 -5.22 11.69
C LEU A 240 4.34 -5.00 12.03
N GLU A 241 5.05 -6.03 12.48
CA GLU A 241 6.46 -5.98 12.85
C GLU A 241 7.40 -6.23 11.67
N THR A 242 6.87 -6.88 10.65
CA THR A 242 7.43 -7.12 9.32
C THR A 242 6.25 -7.24 8.34
N ARG A 243 6.54 -7.28 7.04
CA ARG A 243 5.53 -7.57 6.02
C ARG A 243 5.38 -9.07 5.85
N HIS A 244 4.24 -9.57 6.27
CA HIS A 244 3.78 -10.92 6.00
C HIS A 244 3.02 -10.91 4.67
N MET A 245 3.45 -11.74 3.71
CA MET A 245 2.78 -11.85 2.40
C MET A 245 1.73 -12.96 2.37
N ASP A 246 1.60 -13.70 3.46
CA ASP A 246 0.68 -14.84 3.60
C ASP A 246 0.02 -14.79 4.99
N GLY A 247 -1.00 -15.60 5.21
CA GLY A 247 -1.70 -15.75 6.49
C GLY A 247 -3.13 -15.23 6.49
N GLY A 248 -3.42 -14.28 5.60
CA GLY A 248 -4.77 -13.84 5.29
C GLY A 248 -5.53 -14.91 4.51
N LYS A 249 -6.86 -14.86 4.59
CA LYS A 249 -7.79 -15.75 3.88
C LYS A 249 -9.04 -15.02 3.38
N SER A 250 -9.09 -13.68 3.47
CA SER A 250 -10.25 -12.94 2.96
C SER A 250 -10.19 -12.80 1.44
N LEU A 251 -9.01 -12.83 0.83
CA LEU A 251 -8.86 -12.76 -0.62
C LEU A 251 -9.32 -14.07 -1.26
N ILE A 252 -10.45 -14.01 -1.97
CA ILE A 252 -10.97 -15.13 -2.75
C ILE A 252 -10.25 -15.19 -4.09
N LYS A 253 -10.10 -14.02 -4.72
CA LYS A 253 -9.57 -13.91 -6.08
C LYS A 253 -8.88 -12.58 -6.34
N ALA A 254 -7.80 -12.61 -7.10
CA ALA A 254 -7.22 -11.43 -7.73
C ALA A 254 -6.88 -11.78 -9.18
N GLU A 255 -7.62 -11.21 -10.13
CA GLU A 255 -7.44 -11.50 -11.56
C GLU A 255 -7.07 -10.24 -12.32
N GLY A 256 -6.15 -10.39 -13.27
CA GLY A 256 -5.73 -9.31 -14.14
C GLY A 256 -5.79 -9.73 -15.61
N LYS A 257 -6.33 -8.86 -16.45
CA LYS A 257 -6.32 -8.99 -17.91
C LYS A 257 -5.55 -7.83 -18.51
N LYS A 258 -4.68 -8.12 -19.46
CA LYS A 258 -3.99 -7.12 -20.28
C LYS A 258 -4.53 -7.13 -21.71
N SER A 259 -4.92 -5.97 -22.23
CA SER A 259 -5.31 -5.74 -23.63
C SER A 259 -4.46 -4.62 -24.21
N GLY A 260 -3.48 -4.95 -25.06
CA GLY A 260 -2.45 -4.00 -25.47
C GLY A 260 -1.65 -3.51 -24.26
N LYS A 261 -1.67 -2.19 -24.00
CA LYS A 261 -1.08 -1.60 -22.78
C LYS A 261 -2.05 -1.53 -21.60
N HIS A 262 -3.34 -1.73 -21.84
CA HIS A 262 -4.38 -1.55 -20.83
C HIS A 262 -4.46 -2.76 -19.90
N TRP A 263 -4.45 -2.51 -18.59
CA TRP A 263 -4.67 -3.50 -17.55
C TRP A 263 -6.03 -3.27 -16.90
N THR A 264 -6.73 -4.36 -16.65
CA THR A 264 -7.90 -4.42 -15.76
C THR A 264 -7.60 -5.46 -14.70
N VAL A 265 -7.59 -5.07 -13.42
CA VAL A 265 -7.43 -5.99 -12.28
C VAL A 265 -8.66 -5.92 -11.39
N ILE A 266 -9.18 -7.08 -10.99
CA ILE A 266 -10.31 -7.21 -10.09
C ILE A 266 -9.89 -8.06 -8.89
N PHE A 267 -10.07 -7.51 -7.69
CA PHE A 267 -10.02 -8.26 -6.44
C PHE A 267 -11.44 -8.64 -6.02
N GLU A 268 -11.60 -9.87 -5.56
CA GLU A 268 -12.78 -10.39 -4.88
C GLU A 268 -12.34 -10.83 -3.47
N ARG A 269 -12.93 -10.22 -2.46
CA ARG A 269 -12.56 -10.43 -1.06
C ARG A 269 -13.80 -10.57 -0.19
N THR A 270 -13.80 -11.44 0.80
CA THR A 270 -14.88 -11.47 1.81
C THR A 270 -14.92 -10.16 2.60
N LEU A 271 -16.11 -9.73 3.00
CA LEU A 271 -16.28 -8.62 3.95
C LEU A 271 -15.88 -9.04 5.35
N ALA A 272 -16.24 -10.25 5.77
CA ALA A 272 -15.77 -10.83 7.02
C ALA A 272 -14.25 -11.11 6.95
N ALA A 273 -13.56 -10.93 8.08
CA ALA A 273 -12.16 -11.32 8.22
C ALA A 273 -12.01 -12.85 8.12
N GLY A 274 -11.14 -13.33 7.25
CA GLY A 274 -10.96 -14.75 6.98
C GLY A 274 -9.76 -15.40 7.70
N GLY A 275 -8.73 -14.62 8.03
CA GLY A 275 -7.42 -15.12 8.45
C GLY A 275 -6.64 -14.16 9.34
N LYS A 276 -5.35 -14.45 9.52
CA LYS A 276 -4.46 -13.64 10.35
C LYS A 276 -4.10 -12.36 9.59
N GLY A 277 -4.39 -11.20 10.20
CA GLY A 277 -4.10 -9.92 9.57
C GLY A 277 -5.14 -9.47 8.54
N ASP A 278 -6.35 -10.04 8.60
CA ASP A 278 -7.50 -9.61 7.81
C ASP A 278 -8.40 -8.67 8.60
N HIS A 279 -8.73 -7.51 8.04
CA HIS A 279 -9.75 -6.62 8.61
C HIS A 279 -11.16 -7.04 8.17
N ALA A 280 -12.12 -7.05 9.10
CA ALA A 280 -13.51 -7.11 8.71
C ALA A 280 -13.94 -5.74 8.13
N ILE A 281 -14.56 -5.74 6.95
CA ILE A 281 -15.14 -4.55 6.31
C ILE A 281 -16.65 -4.58 6.56
N ALA A 282 -17.15 -3.62 7.32
CA ALA A 282 -18.54 -3.56 7.76
C ALA A 282 -19.23 -2.27 7.33
N ALA A 283 -20.55 -2.34 7.17
CA ALA A 283 -21.37 -1.16 6.91
C ALA A 283 -21.27 -0.15 8.07
N GLY A 284 -21.39 1.14 7.76
CA GLY A 284 -21.33 2.22 8.75
C GLY A 284 -19.92 2.58 9.24
N LYS A 285 -18.87 1.94 8.71
CA LYS A 285 -17.47 2.26 8.99
C LYS A 285 -16.76 2.83 7.76
N LEU A 286 -15.69 3.59 8.02
CA LEU A 286 -14.72 4.03 7.03
C LEU A 286 -13.38 3.36 7.31
N TYR A 287 -12.74 2.89 6.25
CA TYR A 287 -11.44 2.22 6.29
C TYR A 287 -10.44 3.07 5.51
N ASN A 288 -9.22 3.19 6.03
CA ASN A 288 -8.14 3.79 5.26
C ASN A 288 -7.69 2.79 4.20
N ILE A 289 -7.58 3.23 2.96
CA ILE A 289 -7.15 2.42 1.83
C ILE A 289 -6.06 3.15 1.04
N GLY A 290 -5.06 2.40 0.61
CA GLY A 290 -4.06 2.86 -0.34
C GLY A 290 -3.59 1.72 -1.21
N PHE A 291 -2.99 2.05 -2.35
CA PHE A 291 -2.56 1.06 -3.32
C PHE A 291 -1.26 1.44 -4.02
N ALA A 292 -0.54 0.43 -4.47
CA ALA A 292 0.74 0.57 -5.14
C ALA A 292 0.83 -0.34 -6.36
N ILE A 293 1.36 0.20 -7.45
CA ILE A 293 1.65 -0.54 -8.68
C ILE A 293 3.16 -0.62 -8.87
N HIS A 294 3.65 -1.86 -8.92
CA HIS A 294 4.95 -2.15 -9.53
C HIS A 294 4.69 -2.45 -11.00
N ASP A 295 5.13 -1.57 -11.90
CA ASP A 295 5.07 -1.77 -13.35
C ASP A 295 6.49 -2.02 -13.91
N ASP A 296 6.61 -2.42 -15.18
CA ASP A 296 7.88 -2.68 -15.87
C ASP A 296 8.80 -3.66 -15.11
N ASN A 297 8.22 -4.74 -14.58
CA ASN A 297 8.93 -5.73 -13.76
C ASN A 297 9.63 -5.14 -12.52
N ALA A 298 9.21 -3.97 -12.03
CA ALA A 298 9.78 -3.35 -10.85
C ALA A 298 9.53 -4.17 -9.58
N ASP A 299 10.37 -3.94 -8.57
CA ASP A 299 10.20 -4.51 -7.24
C ASP A 299 10.68 -3.56 -6.15
N GLY A 300 10.41 -3.91 -4.89
CA GLY A 300 10.85 -3.12 -3.73
C GLY A 300 10.30 -1.70 -3.77
N ARG A 301 11.17 -0.71 -3.57
CA ARG A 301 10.80 0.72 -3.52
C ARG A 301 10.43 1.35 -4.86
N PHE A 302 10.64 0.64 -5.98
CA PHE A 302 10.46 1.21 -7.32
C PHE A 302 9.01 1.17 -7.84
N HIS A 303 8.04 1.47 -6.98
CA HIS A 303 6.61 1.42 -7.30
C HIS A 303 5.99 2.82 -7.41
N HIS A 304 4.85 2.90 -8.07
CA HIS A 304 3.96 4.05 -7.96
C HIS A 304 2.95 3.79 -6.85
N VAL A 305 2.53 4.83 -6.15
CA VAL A 305 1.69 4.69 -4.95
C VAL A 305 0.62 5.78 -4.91
N SER A 306 -0.54 5.44 -4.36
CA SER A 306 -1.63 6.38 -4.11
C SER A 306 -1.36 7.16 -2.83
N LEU A 307 -2.00 8.32 -2.68
CA LEU A 307 -2.17 8.92 -1.36
C LEU A 307 -3.15 8.07 -0.52
N GLY A 308 -3.39 8.48 0.73
CA GLY A 308 -4.41 7.86 1.58
C GLY A 308 -5.83 8.29 1.18
N TYR A 309 -6.71 7.31 1.06
CA TYR A 309 -8.13 7.47 0.75
C TYR A 309 -8.99 6.71 1.75
N THR A 310 -10.29 6.96 1.73
CA THR A 310 -11.28 6.24 2.53
C THR A 310 -12.13 5.29 1.67
N LEU A 311 -12.42 4.12 2.22
CA LEU A 311 -13.34 3.12 1.69
C LEU A 311 -14.53 2.96 2.63
N GLY A 312 -15.74 2.92 2.09
CA GLY A 312 -16.96 2.62 2.84
C GLY A 312 -17.96 1.82 2.02
N LEU A 313 -18.84 1.08 2.69
CA LEU A 313 -19.95 0.37 2.04
C LEU A 313 -21.19 1.26 2.03
N ASP A 314 -21.79 1.46 0.86
CA ASP A 314 -22.96 2.33 0.64
C ASP A 314 -22.83 3.70 1.34
N ASN A 315 -21.63 4.27 1.35
CA ASN A 315 -21.30 5.51 2.04
C ASN A 315 -20.76 6.55 1.06
N ALA A 316 -21.59 7.51 0.67
CA ALA A 316 -21.24 8.57 -0.27
C ALA A 316 -20.20 9.57 0.25
N ALA A 317 -19.89 9.57 1.55
CA ALA A 317 -18.82 10.38 2.12
C ALA A 317 -17.43 9.73 1.99
N ALA A 318 -17.36 8.44 1.64
CA ALA A 318 -16.10 7.77 1.36
C ALA A 318 -15.55 8.20 -0.01
N ASP A 319 -14.23 8.29 -0.13
CA ASP A 319 -13.58 8.54 -1.43
C ASP A 319 -13.87 7.42 -2.41
N PHE A 320 -13.90 6.17 -1.92
CA PHE A 320 -14.43 5.01 -2.64
C PHE A 320 -15.67 4.49 -1.93
N ASN A 321 -16.83 4.82 -2.49
CA ASN A 321 -18.09 4.23 -2.09
C ASN A 321 -18.26 2.87 -2.80
N ALA A 322 -18.09 1.78 -2.05
CA ALA A 322 -18.46 0.46 -2.54
C ALA A 322 -19.99 0.39 -2.55
N VAL A 323 -20.59 0.41 -3.74
CA VAL A 323 -22.05 0.36 -3.90
C VAL A 323 -22.54 -1.08 -4.00
N LYS A 324 -23.70 -1.35 -3.42
CA LYS A 324 -24.33 -2.66 -3.58
C LYS A 324 -24.66 -2.97 -5.05
N GLN A 325 -24.44 -4.21 -5.48
CA GLN A 325 -24.79 -4.73 -6.81
C GLN A 325 -25.63 -6.01 -6.71
#